data_AF-A0AAV1DMD6-F1
#
_entry.id   AF-A0AAV1DMD6-F1
#
_cell.length_a   1.000
_cell.length_b   1.000
_cell.length_c   1.000
_cell.angle_alpha   90.00
_cell.angle_beta   90.00
_cell.angle_gamma   90.00
#
_symmetry.space_group_name_H-M   'P 1'
#
loop_
_entity.id
_entity.type
_entity.pdbx_description
1 polymer ?
#
loop_
_entity_poly.entity_id
_entity_poly.type
_entity_poly.pdbx_seq_one_letter_code
_entity_poly.pdbx_strand_id
1 'polypeptide(L)'
;MRIREPKTTALIFASGKMVCTGAKSEQQSKLAARKYARIIQKLGFEAKFKDFKIQNIVGSCDVKFPIRLEGLAYSHGAFSSVMRFFLLQVCFHGFVLLFDIFTTDCPLFSFSFWCKQYEPELFPGLIYRMKQPKIVLLIFVSGKIVLTGAKVRDETYTAFENIYPVLTEFRKNQQ
;
A
#
# COMPACT_ATOMS: atom_id res chain seq x y z
N MET A 1 -2.08 20.01 7.46
CA MET A 1 -1.17 21.06 6.94
C MET A 1 -0.49 20.58 5.65
N ARG A 2 -0.26 21.43 4.64
CA ARG A 2 0.41 21.05 3.38
C ARG A 2 1.51 22.06 3.02
N ILE A 3 2.61 21.58 2.47
CA ILE A 3 3.69 22.44 1.95
C ILE A 3 3.96 22.12 0.49
N ARG A 4 4.38 23.13 -0.29
CA ARG A 4 4.66 22.98 -1.72
C ARG A 4 5.98 22.28 -2.00
N GLU A 5 7.00 22.52 -1.17
CA GLU A 5 8.35 22.01 -1.39
C GLU A 5 9.00 21.46 -0.12
N PRO A 6 9.22 20.13 -0.03
CA PRO A 6 8.73 19.08 -0.92
C PRO A 6 7.20 18.94 -0.85
N LYS A 7 6.52 18.62 -1.97
CA LYS A 7 5.05 18.51 -2.03
C LYS A 7 4.57 17.40 -1.10
N THR A 8 4.22 17.77 0.12
CA THR A 8 3.90 16.83 1.21
C THR A 8 2.72 17.34 2.01
N THR A 9 2.05 16.41 2.69
CA THR A 9 0.96 16.68 3.62
C THR A 9 1.35 16.16 4.98
N ALA A 10 1.21 17.00 6.01
CA ALA A 10 1.31 16.59 7.40
C ALA A 10 -0.05 16.56 8.06
N LEU A 11 -0.32 15.47 8.76
CA LEU A 11 -1.39 15.34 9.73
C LEU A 11 -0.76 15.49 11.11
N ILE A 12 -1.19 16.49 11.86
CA ILE A 12 -0.68 16.79 13.19
C ILE A 12 -1.83 16.51 14.16
N PHE A 13 -1.56 15.70 15.17
CA PHE A 13 -2.53 15.34 16.21
C PHE A 13 -2.33 16.23 17.44
N ALA A 14 -3.39 16.42 18.23
CA ALA A 14 -3.32 17.18 19.50
C ALA A 14 -2.31 16.58 20.49
N SER A 15 -2.00 15.28 20.38
CA SER A 15 -0.97 14.59 21.16
C SER A 15 0.47 14.98 20.80
N GLY A 16 0.68 15.84 19.80
CA GLY A 16 2.00 16.22 19.29
C GLY A 16 2.60 15.22 18.30
N LYS A 17 1.93 14.10 18.03
CA LYS A 17 2.33 13.18 16.96
C LYS A 17 2.06 13.81 15.60
N MET A 18 2.93 13.53 14.65
CA MET A 18 2.81 14.00 13.28
C MET A 18 3.05 12.87 12.29
N VAL A 19 2.17 12.77 11.29
CA VAL A 19 2.31 11.85 10.17
C VAL A 19 2.54 12.68 8.91
N CYS A 20 3.64 12.40 8.19
CA CYS A 20 3.98 13.05 6.94
C CYS A 20 3.78 12.09 5.76
N THR A 21 3.02 12.49 4.75
CA THR A 21 2.72 11.70 3.56
C THR A 21 3.02 12.48 2.27
N GLY A 22 3.24 11.75 1.17
CA GLY A 22 3.46 12.30 -0.17
C GLY A 22 4.92 12.52 -0.56
N ALA A 23 5.88 12.23 0.32
CA ALA A 23 7.30 12.29 -0.02
C ALA A 23 7.69 11.13 -0.94
N LYS A 24 8.52 11.40 -1.96
CA LYS A 24 9.02 10.39 -2.91
C LYS A 24 10.29 9.68 -2.43
N SER A 25 10.94 10.22 -1.40
CA SER A 25 12.19 9.71 -0.85
C SER A 25 12.19 9.91 0.66
N GLU A 26 12.88 9.01 1.38
CA GLU A 26 13.07 9.08 2.83
C GLU A 26 13.75 10.39 3.25
N GLN A 27 14.72 10.87 2.46
CA GLN A 27 15.40 12.14 2.71
C GLN A 27 14.43 13.33 2.60
N GLN A 28 13.57 13.32 1.57
CA GLN A 28 12.53 14.34 1.41
C GLN A 28 11.50 14.28 2.54
N SER A 29 11.12 13.08 2.98
CA SER A 29 10.20 12.88 4.11
C SER A 29 10.78 13.48 5.40
N LYS A 30 12.06 13.21 5.68
CA LYS A 30 12.77 13.76 6.84
C LYS A 30 12.89 15.28 6.76
N LEU A 31 13.22 15.83 5.60
CA LEU A 31 13.28 17.26 5.37
C LEU A 31 11.91 17.94 5.57
N ALA A 32 10.85 17.34 5.02
CA ALA A 32 9.47 17.81 5.19
C ALA A 32 9.07 17.84 6.68
N ALA A 33 9.30 16.73 7.38
CA ALA A 33 8.99 16.63 8.81
C ALA A 33 9.74 17.68 9.65
N ARG A 34 11.01 17.97 9.34
CA ARG A 34 11.75 19.07 9.98
C ARG A 34 11.16 20.44 9.67
N LYS A 35 10.73 20.69 8.42
CA LYS A 35 10.05 21.93 8.03
C LYS A 35 8.75 22.11 8.81
N TYR A 36 7.95 21.06 8.95
CA TYR A 36 6.71 21.11 9.75
C TYR A 36 6.99 21.40 11.23
N ALA A 37 7.97 20.71 11.83
CA ALA A 37 8.37 20.98 13.21
C ALA A 37 8.81 22.45 13.40
N ARG A 38 9.56 23.01 12.44
CA ARG A 38 9.97 24.42 12.49
C ARG A 38 8.79 25.39 12.39
N ILE A 39 7.75 25.06 11.63
CA ILE A 39 6.56 25.91 11.54
C ILE A 39 5.80 25.88 12.88
N ILE A 40 5.67 24.71 13.51
CA ILE A 40 5.05 24.58 14.84
C ILE A 40 5.84 25.38 15.89
N GLN A 41 7.18 25.33 15.84
CA GLN A 41 8.04 26.16 16.70
C GLN A 41 7.80 27.66 16.51
N LYS A 42 7.62 28.12 15.27
CA LYS A 42 7.34 29.53 14.97
C LYS A 42 5.97 29.99 15.50
N LEU A 43 5.03 29.06 15.72
CA LEU A 43 3.73 29.35 16.32
C LEU A 43 3.79 29.43 17.86
N GLY A 44 4.97 29.27 18.47
CA GLY A 44 5.17 29.40 19.92
C GLY A 44 5.09 28.08 20.69
N PHE A 45 4.99 26.93 20.01
CA PHE A 45 4.99 25.62 20.66
C PHE A 45 6.41 25.02 20.73
N GLU A 46 6.78 24.41 21.85
CA GLU A 46 8.07 23.72 22.02
C GLU A 46 8.11 22.35 21.31
N ALA A 47 7.90 22.32 19.99
CA ALA A 47 7.97 21.09 19.21
C ALA A 47 9.43 20.63 19.02
N LYS A 48 9.73 19.39 19.41
CA LYS A 48 11.03 18.74 19.19
C LYS A 48 10.90 17.65 18.13
N PHE A 49 11.86 17.59 17.21
CA PHE A 49 11.92 16.52 16.21
C PHE A 49 12.60 15.29 16.81
N LYS A 50 11.80 14.31 17.22
CA LYS A 50 12.26 13.03 17.78
C LYS A 50 11.56 11.87 17.04
N ASP A 51 12.16 10.68 17.13
CA ASP A 51 11.55 9.41 16.69
C ASP A 51 11.04 9.39 15.24
N PHE A 52 11.85 9.92 14.32
CA PHE A 52 11.54 9.80 12.89
C PHE A 52 11.65 8.35 12.43
N LYS A 53 10.53 7.78 12.02
CA LYS A 53 10.44 6.41 11.50
C LYS A 53 9.57 6.37 10.25
N ILE A 54 10.05 5.65 9.24
CA ILE A 54 9.24 5.32 8.07
C ILE A 54 8.25 4.22 8.47
N GLN A 55 6.96 4.48 8.28
CA GLN A 55 5.90 3.53 8.62
C GLN A 55 5.50 2.68 7.42
N ASN A 56 5.49 3.26 6.22
CA ASN A 56 5.08 2.58 5.00
C ASN A 56 5.78 3.21 3.79
N ILE A 57 6.16 2.35 2.85
CA ILE A 57 6.67 2.70 1.53
C ILE A 57 5.70 2.10 0.51
N VAL A 58 5.31 2.94 -0.46
CA VAL A 58 4.47 2.53 -1.59
C VAL A 58 5.32 2.61 -2.84
N GLY A 59 5.44 1.48 -3.54
CA GLY A 59 6.10 1.37 -4.83
C GLY A 59 5.08 1.09 -5.93
N SER A 60 5.36 1.55 -7.14
CA SER A 60 4.59 1.19 -8.33
C SER A 60 5.53 0.77 -9.43
N CYS A 61 5.25 -0.35 -10.09
CA CYS A 61 6.00 -0.84 -11.23
C CYS A 61 5.04 -1.25 -12.36
N ASP A 62 5.60 -1.38 -13.56
CA ASP A 62 4.88 -1.78 -14.75
C ASP A 62 5.70 -2.84 -15.49
N VAL A 63 5.14 -4.02 -15.70
CA VAL A 63 5.81 -5.12 -16.40
C VAL A 63 5.66 -5.04 -17.93
N LYS A 64 4.86 -4.09 -18.45
CA LYS A 64 4.64 -3.82 -19.89
C LYS A 64 4.01 -4.97 -20.68
N PHE A 65 3.37 -5.92 -20.03
CA PHE A 65 2.58 -6.96 -20.69
C PHE A 65 1.30 -7.27 -19.90
N PRO A 66 0.21 -7.66 -20.58
CA PRO A 66 -1.03 -8.02 -19.91
C PRO A 66 -0.91 -9.36 -19.18
N ILE A 67 -1.56 -9.46 -18.02
CA ILE A 67 -1.47 -10.62 -17.12
C ILE A 67 -2.85 -11.28 -16.97
N ARG A 68 -2.89 -12.62 -17.06
CA ARG A 68 -4.10 -13.41 -16.83
C ARG A 68 -4.34 -13.60 -15.32
N LEU A 69 -5.04 -12.65 -14.71
CA LEU A 69 -5.31 -12.64 -13.26
C LEU A 69 -6.12 -13.84 -12.76
N GLU A 70 -7.04 -14.38 -13.56
CA GLU A 70 -7.85 -15.56 -13.21
C GLU A 70 -6.96 -16.78 -12.91
N GLY A 71 -5.99 -17.06 -13.80
CA GLY A 71 -5.05 -18.17 -13.63
C GLY A 71 -4.13 -17.98 -12.43
N LEU A 72 -3.71 -16.72 -12.19
CA LEU A 72 -2.91 -16.36 -11.04
C LEU A 72 -3.68 -16.55 -9.72
N ALA A 73 -4.95 -16.12 -9.65
CA ALA A 73 -5.81 -16.32 -8.48
C ALA A 73 -6.07 -17.80 -8.21
N TYR A 74 -6.29 -18.59 -9.27
CA TYR A 74 -6.51 -20.02 -9.14
C TYR A 74 -5.26 -20.74 -8.60
N SER A 75 -4.11 -20.46 -9.19
CA SER A 75 -2.84 -21.15 -8.85
C SER A 75 -2.27 -20.69 -7.50
N HIS A 76 -2.42 -19.40 -7.17
CA HIS A 76 -1.94 -18.80 -5.91
C HIS A 76 -3.08 -18.45 -4.95
N GLY A 77 -4.15 -19.26 -4.94
CA GLY A 77 -5.32 -19.08 -4.08
C GLY A 77 -5.02 -18.95 -2.59
N ALA A 78 -3.89 -19.49 -2.13
CA ALA A 78 -3.44 -19.40 -0.73
C ALA A 78 -2.85 -18.02 -0.36
N PHE A 79 -2.43 -17.23 -1.34
CA PHE A 79 -1.82 -15.91 -1.18
C PHE A 79 -2.71 -14.79 -1.73
N SER A 80 -3.63 -15.11 -2.63
CA SER A 80 -4.65 -14.17 -3.11
C SER A 80 -5.81 -14.07 -2.13
N SER A 81 -6.07 -12.87 -1.61
CA SER A 81 -7.32 -12.61 -0.88
C SER A 81 -8.29 -11.93 -1.84
N VAL A 82 -9.44 -12.55 -2.10
CA VAL A 82 -10.57 -11.83 -2.71
C VAL A 82 -11.04 -10.81 -1.67
N MET A 83 -11.17 -9.54 -2.05
CA MET A 83 -11.59 -8.49 -1.15
C MET A 83 -13.04 -8.74 -0.74
N ARG A 84 -13.26 -9.50 0.35
CA ARG A 84 -14.56 -9.53 1.03
C ARG A 84 -14.83 -8.11 1.51
N PHE A 85 -15.73 -7.40 0.82
CA PHE A 85 -16.36 -6.14 1.19
C PHE A 85 -15.64 -5.34 2.30
N PHE A 86 -14.55 -4.68 1.93
CA PHE A 86 -13.99 -3.54 2.67
C PHE A 86 -14.09 -2.26 1.81
N LEU A 87 -15.15 -2.19 1.01
CA LEU A 87 -15.44 -1.15 0.04
C LEU A 87 -16.85 -0.59 0.28
N LEU A 88 -17.13 -0.15 1.51
CA LEU A 88 -18.27 0.75 1.73
C LEU A 88 -17.99 1.84 2.77
N GLN A 89 -16.74 2.32 2.89
CA GLN A 89 -16.48 3.62 3.54
C GLN A 89 -15.14 4.25 3.16
N VAL A 90 -14.77 4.27 1.87
CA VAL A 90 -13.54 4.99 1.43
C VAL A 90 -13.77 5.92 0.23
N CYS A 91 -14.98 5.97 -0.33
CA CYS A 91 -15.34 6.89 -1.42
C CYS A 91 -16.25 8.03 -0.96
N PHE A 92 -15.85 8.79 0.07
CA PHE A 92 -16.40 10.14 0.31
C PHE A 92 -15.32 11.02 0.95
N HIS A 93 -14.21 11.30 0.23
CA HIS A 93 -13.34 12.50 0.36
C HIS A 93 -11.92 12.34 -0.25
N GLY A 94 -11.76 11.69 -1.42
CA GLY A 94 -10.53 11.84 -2.22
C GLY A 94 -9.20 11.62 -1.47
N PHE A 95 -9.16 10.64 -0.57
CA PHE A 95 -8.02 10.37 0.31
C PHE A 95 -7.86 8.85 0.39
N VAL A 96 -6.90 8.30 -0.35
CA VAL A 96 -6.52 6.88 -0.23
C VAL A 96 -5.74 6.73 1.08
N LEU A 97 -6.47 6.58 2.19
CA LEU A 97 -5.91 6.13 3.45
C LEU A 97 -5.72 4.63 3.36
N LEU A 98 -4.50 4.26 2.98
CA LEU A 98 -3.96 2.94 3.24
C LEU A 98 -3.65 2.84 4.75
N PHE A 99 -4.71 2.81 5.57
CA PHE A 99 -4.62 2.57 7.01
C PHE A 99 -5.20 1.18 7.33
N ASP A 100 -4.34 0.38 7.96
CA ASP A 100 -4.60 -0.80 8.75
C ASP A 100 -5.32 -1.98 8.11
N ILE A 101 -4.58 -2.71 7.27
CA ILE A 101 -4.75 -4.16 7.15
C ILE A 101 -3.91 -4.87 8.22
N PHE A 102 -4.24 -4.66 9.49
CA PHE A 102 -3.84 -5.56 10.60
C PHE A 102 -4.88 -5.50 11.70
N THR A 103 -5.98 -6.24 11.53
CA THR A 103 -6.71 -6.78 12.67
C THR A 103 -7.01 -8.24 12.35
N THR A 104 -6.07 -9.10 12.73
CA THR A 104 -6.43 -10.43 13.20
C THR A 104 -7.23 -10.26 14.48
N ASP A 105 -8.21 -11.14 14.67
CA ASP A 105 -8.97 -11.40 15.90
C ASP A 105 -10.30 -10.64 16.07
N CYS A 106 -11.26 -10.99 15.20
CA CYS A 106 -12.69 -10.98 15.54
C CYS A 106 -13.20 -12.43 15.60
N PRO A 107 -13.42 -13.02 16.80
CA PRO A 107 -14.10 -14.29 16.92
C PRO A 107 -15.59 -13.99 17.00
N LEU A 108 -16.32 -14.13 15.90
CA LEU A 108 -17.78 -14.37 15.84
C LEU A 108 -18.26 -14.17 14.39
N PHE A 109 -18.02 -15.16 13.54
CA PHE A 109 -19.03 -15.68 12.61
C PHE A 109 -18.47 -16.96 11.98
N SER A 110 -18.92 -18.09 12.51
CA SER A 110 -18.75 -19.38 11.85
C SER A 110 -19.62 -19.35 10.60
N PHE A 111 -19.02 -19.21 9.41
CA PHE A 111 -19.61 -19.70 8.18
C PHE A 111 -18.50 -20.00 7.17
N SER A 112 -18.19 -21.29 7.08
CA SER A 112 -17.49 -21.89 5.96
C SER A 112 -18.26 -21.57 4.69
N PHE A 113 -17.78 -20.65 3.85
CA PHE A 113 -18.09 -20.66 2.43
C PHE A 113 -16.99 -19.95 1.62
N TRP A 114 -16.37 -20.77 0.79
CA TRP A 114 -15.26 -20.57 -0.12
C TRP A 114 -15.60 -19.52 -1.17
N CYS A 115 -15.07 -18.29 -1.03
CA CYS A 115 -15.06 -17.33 -2.13
C CYS A 115 -13.60 -17.07 -2.52
N LYS A 116 -13.02 -18.01 -3.28
CA LYS A 116 -11.65 -17.94 -3.83
C LYS A 116 -11.62 -17.42 -5.28
N GLN A 117 -12.74 -16.96 -5.83
CA GLN A 117 -12.80 -16.57 -7.23
C GLN A 117 -12.56 -15.07 -7.36
N TYR A 118 -11.58 -14.70 -8.18
CA TYR A 118 -11.35 -13.32 -8.59
C TYR A 118 -12.54 -12.86 -9.44
N GLU A 119 -13.34 -11.93 -8.93
CA GLU A 119 -14.48 -11.34 -9.63
C GLU A 119 -14.08 -9.96 -10.18
N PRO A 120 -13.77 -9.84 -11.49
CA PRO A 120 -13.34 -8.58 -12.08
C PRO A 120 -14.42 -7.49 -12.05
N GLU A 121 -15.69 -7.86 -11.86
CA GLU A 121 -16.82 -6.92 -11.74
C GLU A 121 -16.78 -6.10 -10.44
N LEU A 122 -16.22 -6.65 -9.37
CA LEU A 122 -16.13 -5.98 -8.07
C LEU A 122 -14.86 -5.13 -7.94
N PHE A 123 -13.73 -5.61 -8.46
CA PHE A 123 -12.48 -4.86 -8.46
C PHE A 123 -11.55 -5.33 -9.59
N PRO A 124 -10.99 -4.42 -10.41
CA PRO A 124 -10.22 -4.78 -11.61
C PRO A 124 -8.77 -5.24 -11.33
N GLY A 125 -8.38 -5.40 -10.06
CA GLY A 125 -7.02 -5.77 -9.65
C GLY A 125 -7.00 -6.95 -8.69
N LEU A 126 -5.97 -7.78 -8.76
CA LEU A 126 -5.77 -8.91 -7.86
C LEU A 126 -4.90 -8.49 -6.66
N ILE A 127 -5.36 -8.79 -5.45
CA ILE A 127 -4.62 -8.55 -4.21
C ILE A 127 -3.79 -9.79 -3.87
N TYR A 128 -2.48 -9.69 -3.99
CA TYR A 128 -1.53 -10.73 -3.66
C TYR A 128 -0.81 -10.41 -2.34
N ARG A 129 -0.98 -11.26 -1.32
CA ARG A 129 -0.33 -11.09 -0.01
C ARG A 129 0.87 -12.02 0.09
N MET A 130 2.06 -11.44 -0.01
CA MET A 130 3.31 -12.18 0.17
C MET A 130 3.61 -12.30 1.67
N LYS A 131 4.04 -13.50 2.11
CA LYS A 131 4.38 -13.76 3.52
C LYS A 131 5.82 -13.33 3.87
N GLN A 132 6.76 -13.51 2.93
CA GLN A 132 8.16 -13.14 3.10
C GLN A 132 8.67 -12.50 1.79
N PRO A 133 8.96 -11.18 1.77
CA PRO A 133 8.64 -10.17 2.78
C PRO A 133 7.12 -9.94 2.94
N LYS A 134 6.70 -9.36 4.08
CA LYS A 134 5.29 -9.10 4.40
C LYS A 134 4.76 -7.89 3.61
N ILE A 135 4.53 -8.08 2.32
CA ILE A 135 4.10 -7.03 1.38
C ILE A 135 2.79 -7.42 0.71
N VAL A 136 1.97 -6.41 0.46
CA VAL A 136 0.74 -6.54 -0.33
C VAL A 136 0.99 -5.96 -1.70
N LEU A 137 0.72 -6.75 -2.73
CA LEU A 137 0.81 -6.35 -4.13
C LEU A 137 -0.61 -6.25 -4.71
N LEU A 138 -0.87 -5.16 -5.42
CA LEU A 138 -2.08 -4.94 -6.21
C LEU A 138 -1.69 -5.07 -7.67
N ILE A 139 -2.11 -6.15 -8.33
CA ILE A 139 -1.74 -6.48 -9.71
C ILE A 139 -2.92 -6.18 -10.62
N PHE A 140 -2.72 -5.38 -11.66
CA PHE A 140 -3.75 -5.07 -12.64
C PHE A 140 -3.56 -5.89 -13.93
N VAL A 141 -4.65 -6.13 -14.65
CA VAL A 141 -4.63 -6.85 -15.94
C VAL A 141 -3.69 -6.19 -16.95
N SER A 142 -3.49 -4.87 -16.85
CA SER A 142 -2.60 -4.08 -17.70
C SER A 142 -1.10 -4.34 -17.50
N GLY A 143 -0.70 -5.06 -16.44
CA GLY A 143 0.70 -5.23 -16.05
C GLY A 143 1.20 -4.15 -15.09
N LYS A 144 0.35 -3.20 -14.70
CA LYS A 144 0.66 -2.28 -13.60
C LYS A 144 0.55 -3.00 -12.27
N ILE A 145 1.49 -2.74 -11.38
CA ILE A 145 1.57 -3.36 -10.06
C ILE A 145 1.86 -2.28 -9.03
N VAL A 146 1.15 -2.31 -7.91
CA VAL A 146 1.40 -1.43 -6.77
C VAL A 146 1.79 -2.30 -5.58
N LEU A 147 2.97 -2.03 -5.02
CA LEU A 147 3.48 -2.71 -3.83
C LEU A 147 3.34 -1.80 -2.62
N THR A 148 2.87 -2.33 -1.51
CA THR A 148 2.74 -1.59 -0.26
C THR A 148 2.91 -2.46 0.98
N GLY A 149 3.18 -1.83 2.13
CA GLY A 149 3.44 -2.50 3.40
C GLY A 149 4.93 -2.67 3.70
N ALA A 150 5.80 -2.20 2.82
CA ALA A 150 7.25 -2.22 3.03
C ALA A 150 7.66 -1.14 4.06
N LYS A 151 8.57 -1.50 4.96
CA LYS A 151 9.21 -0.53 5.88
C LYS A 151 10.56 -0.08 5.35
N VAL A 152 11.22 -0.95 4.60
CA VAL A 152 12.52 -0.71 3.97
C VAL A 152 12.36 -0.82 2.46
N ARG A 153 13.09 0.02 1.72
CA ARG A 153 13.02 0.03 0.25
C ARG A 153 13.39 -1.34 -0.35
N ASP A 154 14.38 -2.01 0.23
CA ASP A 154 14.89 -3.29 -0.25
C ASP A 154 13.85 -4.41 -0.24
N GLU A 155 12.92 -4.39 0.73
CA GLU A 155 11.79 -5.32 0.76
C GLU A 155 10.91 -5.18 -0.50
N THR A 156 10.77 -3.96 -1.02
CA THR A 156 9.97 -3.69 -2.22
C THR A 156 10.62 -4.30 -3.47
N TYR A 157 11.94 -4.19 -3.59
CA TYR A 157 12.68 -4.81 -4.70
C TYR A 157 12.64 -6.34 -4.60
N THR A 158 12.90 -6.89 -3.42
CA THR A 158 12.84 -8.34 -3.18
C THR A 158 11.45 -8.91 -3.50
N ALA A 159 10.38 -8.23 -3.08
CA ALA A 159 9.02 -8.64 -3.39
C ALA A 159 8.73 -8.64 -4.90
N PHE A 160 9.27 -7.66 -5.62
CA PHE A 160 9.11 -7.59 -7.06
C PHE A 160 9.87 -8.73 -7.77
N GLU A 161 11.11 -9.00 -7.38
CA GLU A 161 11.89 -10.11 -7.95
C GLU A 161 11.25 -11.47 -7.71
N ASN A 162 10.65 -11.68 -6.54
CA ASN A 162 9.94 -12.93 -6.22
C ASN A 162 8.68 -13.13 -7.07
N ILE A 163 7.91 -12.07 -7.34
CA ILE A 163 6.67 -12.18 -8.09
C ILE A 163 6.90 -12.16 -9.61
N TYR A 164 7.97 -11.52 -10.07
CA TYR A 164 8.28 -11.37 -11.50
C TYR A 164 8.19 -12.68 -12.31
N PRO A 165 8.83 -13.80 -11.93
CA PRO A 165 8.76 -15.05 -12.69
C PRO A 165 7.33 -15.60 -12.77
N VAL A 166 6.57 -15.47 -11.67
CA VAL A 166 5.16 -15.89 -11.63
C VAL A 166 4.34 -15.08 -12.63
N LEU A 167 4.56 -13.76 -12.71
CA LEU A 167 3.82 -12.90 -13.64
C LEU A 167 4.16 -13.21 -15.10
N THR A 168 5.41 -13.57 -15.38
CA THR A 168 5.85 -13.97 -16.73
C THR A 168 5.14 -15.26 -17.17
N GLU A 169 4.91 -16.21 -16.27
CA GLU A 169 4.17 -17.45 -16.56
C GLU A 169 2.71 -17.18 -16.96
N PHE A 170 2.05 -16.21 -16.32
CA PHE A 170 0.67 -15.82 -16.63
C PHE A 170 0.56 -14.68 -17.67
N ARG A 171 1.61 -14.45 -18.47
CA ARG A 171 1.57 -13.48 -19.56
C ARG A 171 0.49 -13.86 -20.58
N LYS A 172 -0.43 -12.94 -20.86
CA LYS A 172 -1.42 -13.13 -21.92
C LYS A 172 -0.76 -12.82 -23.27
N ASN A 173 -0.79 -13.77 -24.20
CA ASN A 173 -0.44 -13.49 -25.60
C ASN A 173 -1.48 -12.50 -26.12
N GLN A 174 -1.03 -11.38 -26.69
CA GLN A 174 -1.93 -10.44 -27.35
C GLN A 174 -2.52 -11.17 -28.57
N GLN A 175 -3.78 -11.57 -28.46
CA GLN A 175 -4.68 -11.80 -29.59
C GLN A 175 -5.40 -10.50 -29.87
#